data_AF-T1A9D4-F1
#
_entry.id   AF-T1A9D4-F1
#
_cell.length_a   1.000
_cell.length_b   1.000
_cell.length_c   1.000
_cell.angle_alpha   90.00
_cell.angle_beta   90.00
_cell.angle_gamma   90.00
#
_symmetry.space_group_name_H-M   'P 1'
#
loop_
_entity.id
_entity.type
_entity.pdbx_description
1 polymer ?
#
loop_
_entity_poly.entity_id
_entity_poly.type
_entity_poly.pdbx_seq_one_letter_code
_entity_poly.pdbx_strand_id
1 'polypeptide(L)' 'TGCCGMAGAFGYTRDHYELSMKIFGQAEFDPIRQAPAEAVILAPGTSCRHQIQHAAGRKTMHPIEWLAELL' A
#
# COMPACT_ATOMS: atom_id res chain seq x y z
N THR A 1 -12.06 0.44 -2.22
CA THR A 1 -11.81 1.58 -1.30
C THR A 1 -11.74 1.04 0.11
N GLY A 2 -10.68 1.35 0.87
CA GLY A 2 -10.47 0.81 2.23
C GLY A 2 -9.24 1.39 2.92
N CYS A 3 -9.03 1.08 4.19
CA CYS A 3 -7.83 1.46 4.95
C CYS A 3 -6.70 0.45 4.68
N CYS A 4 -5.45 0.89 4.55
CA CYS A 4 -4.31 -0.03 4.38
C CYS A 4 -3.95 -0.80 5.66
N GLY A 5 -4.47 -0.42 6.83
CA GLY A 5 -4.16 -1.07 8.10
C GLY A 5 -2.89 -0.57 8.79
N MET A 6 -2.19 0.44 8.26
CA MET A 6 -0.95 0.94 8.87
C MET A 6 -1.10 2.12 9.83
N ALA A 7 -1.98 3.09 9.53
CA ALA A 7 -2.20 4.34 10.30
C ALA A 7 -1.01 4.79 11.18
N GLY A 8 0.06 5.28 10.55
CA GLY A 8 1.29 5.66 11.25
C GLY A 8 2.08 4.41 11.67
N ALA A 9 2.38 4.28 12.97
CA ALA A 9 3.11 3.15 13.53
C ALA A 9 2.20 1.97 13.94
N PHE A 10 0.87 2.12 13.85
CA PHE A 10 -0.09 1.12 14.31
C PHE A 10 0.25 -0.28 13.77
N GLY A 11 0.40 -0.42 12.46
CA GLY A 11 0.69 -1.73 11.84
C GLY A 11 2.09 -2.28 12.07
N TYR A 12 3.00 -1.53 12.71
CA TYR A 12 4.31 -2.04 13.14
C TYR A 12 4.33 -2.55 14.58
N THR A 13 3.33 -2.19 15.38
CA THR A 13 3.30 -2.67 16.77
C THR A 13 2.96 -4.15 16.81
N ARG A 14 3.64 -4.90 17.68
CA ARG A 14 3.41 -6.35 17.84
C ARG A 14 1.92 -6.68 18.04
N ASP A 15 1.24 -5.87 18.84
CA ASP A 15 -0.14 -6.12 19.24
C ASP A 15 -1.15 -5.88 18.09
N HIS A 16 -0.76 -5.12 17.06
CA HIS A 16 -1.63 -4.78 15.93
C HIS A 16 -1.12 -5.30 14.57
N TYR A 17 0.06 -5.91 14.51
CA TYR A 17 0.64 -6.41 13.26
C TYR A 17 -0.31 -7.36 12.52
N GLU A 18 -0.81 -8.39 13.21
CA GLU A 18 -1.74 -9.36 12.63
C GLU A 18 -3.04 -8.71 12.14
N LEU A 19 -3.56 -7.73 12.88
CA LEU A 19 -4.75 -6.99 12.48
C LEU A 19 -4.46 -6.11 11.25
N SER A 20 -3.31 -5.45 11.20
CA SER A 20 -2.85 -4.66 10.06
C SER A 20 -2.77 -5.50 8.78
N MET A 21 -2.17 -6.69 8.88
CA MET A 21 -2.07 -7.63 7.76
C MET A 21 -3.44 -8.15 7.32
N LYS A 22 -4.35 -8.43 8.27
CA LYS A 22 -5.75 -8.81 7.96
C LYS A 22 -6.52 -7.71 7.24
N ILE A 23 -6.37 -6.45 7.67
CA ILE A 23 -7.01 -5.30 7.01
C ILE A 23 -6.49 -5.17 5.57
N PHE A 24 -5.18 -5.27 5.36
CA PHE A 24 -4.64 -5.24 4.00
C PHE A 24 -5.09 -6.46 3.18
N GLY A 25 -5.27 -7.62 3.82
CA GLY A 25 -5.72 -8.87 3.22
C GLY A 25 -7.15 -8.87 2.66
N GLN A 26 -7.93 -7.80 2.88
CA GLN A 26 -9.28 -7.72 2.35
C GLN A 26 -9.31 -7.60 0.81
N ALA A 27 -10.42 -8.00 0.21
CA ALA A 27 -10.59 -8.13 -1.25
C ALA A 27 -10.42 -6.80 -1.99
N GLU A 28 -10.61 -5.66 -1.32
CA GLU A 28 -10.43 -4.32 -1.88
C GLU A 28 -8.98 -4.04 -2.32
N PHE A 29 -8.01 -4.82 -1.84
CA PHE A 29 -6.59 -4.71 -2.20
C PHE A 29 -6.13 -5.77 -3.21
N ASP A 30 -6.99 -6.71 -3.61
CA ASP A 30 -6.65 -7.69 -4.64
C ASP A 30 -6.22 -7.08 -5.98
N PRO A 31 -6.78 -5.95 -6.45
CA PRO A 31 -6.29 -5.31 -7.66
C PRO A 31 -4.79 -4.95 -7.60
N ILE A 32 -4.25 -4.64 -6.42
CA ILE A 32 -2.80 -4.35 -6.26
C ILE A 32 -1.97 -5.63 -6.43
N ARG A 33 -2.47 -6.76 -5.93
CA ARG A 33 -1.78 -8.06 -6.02
C ARG A 33 -1.83 -8.62 -7.44
N GLN A 34 -2.95 -8.39 -8.12
CA GLN A 34 -3.24 -8.93 -9.45
C GLN A 34 -2.79 -8.00 -10.58
N ALA A 35 -2.47 -6.74 -10.30
CA ALA A 35 -2.01 -5.80 -11.30
C ALA A 35 -0.74 -6.33 -12.01
N PRO A 36 -0.60 -6.12 -13.34
CA PRO A 36 0.59 -6.48 -14.09
C PRO A 36 1.89 -5.97 -13.45
N ALA A 37 3.01 -6.62 -13.73
CA ALA A 37 4.30 -6.28 -13.11
C ALA A 37 4.73 -4.83 -13.44
N GLU A 38 4.40 -4.38 -14.65
CA GLU A 38 4.63 -3.04 -15.20
C GLU A 38 3.63 -1.99 -14.71
N ALA A 39 2.57 -2.39 -14.01
CA ALA A 39 1.57 -1.46 -13.54
C ALA A 39 2.16 -0.50 -12.50
N VAL A 40 1.94 0.80 -12.73
CA VAL A 40 2.31 1.86 -11.78
C VAL A 40 1.24 1.94 -10.69
N ILE A 41 1.64 1.70 -9.45
CA ILE A 41 0.74 1.79 -8.28
C ILE A 41 1.00 3.12 -7.57
N LEU A 42 -0.03 3.97 -7.54
CA LEU A 42 0.04 5.28 -6.93
C LEU A 42 -0.69 5.30 -5.59
N ALA A 43 -0.03 5.82 -4.55
CA ALA A 43 -0.65 6.01 -3.25
C ALA A 43 -0.12 7.30 -2.59
N PRO A 44 -1.00 8.25 -2.24
CA PRO A 44 -0.57 9.55 -1.68
C PRO A 44 -0.06 9.42 -0.24
N GLY A 45 -0.62 8.50 0.56
CA GLY A 45 -0.19 8.30 1.95
C GLY A 45 1.08 7.45 2.06
N THR A 46 2.07 7.93 2.82
CA THR A 46 3.30 7.18 3.14
C THR A 46 2.98 5.83 3.79
N SER A 47 2.03 5.80 4.73
CA SER A 47 1.56 4.56 5.37
C SER A 47 1.04 3.53 4.36
N CYS A 48 0.28 3.98 3.35
CA CYS A 48 -0.25 3.10 2.32
C CYS A 48 0.87 2.57 1.41
N ARG A 49 1.81 3.43 0.99
CA ARG A 49 2.98 3.02 0.19
C ARG A 49 3.81 1.96 0.92
N HIS A 50 4.11 2.18 2.19
CA HIS A 50 4.85 1.21 3.01
C HIS A 50 4.08 -0.10 3.17
N GLN A 51 2.77 -0.07 3.43
CA GLN A 51 2.01 -1.31 3.55
C GLN A 51 1.98 -2.10 2.25
N ILE A 52 1.75 -1.43 1.12
CA ILE A 52 1.69 -2.09 -0.19
C ILE A 52 3.04 -2.76 -0.48
N GLN A 53 4.15 -2.08 -0.18
CA GLN A 53 5.48 -2.66 -0.32
C GLN A 53 5.70 -3.84 0.63
N HIS A 54 5.32 -3.71 1.90
CA HIS A 54 5.53 -4.75 2.92
C HIS A 54 4.66 -6.00 2.66
N ALA A 55 3.37 -5.80 2.40
CA ALA A 55 2.39 -6.89 2.36
C ALA A 55 2.14 -7.45 0.95
N ALA A 56 2.43 -6.69 -0.12
CA ALA A 56 2.28 -7.17 -1.50
C ALA A 56 3.59 -7.17 -2.30
N GLY A 57 4.71 -6.70 -1.73
CA GLY A 57 5.98 -6.64 -2.45
C GLY A 57 5.99 -5.69 -3.65
N ARG A 58 4.99 -4.81 -3.75
CA ARG A 58 4.82 -3.91 -4.90
C ARG A 58 5.50 -2.58 -4.65
N LYS A 59 6.24 -2.08 -5.64
CA LYS A 59 6.73 -0.70 -5.66
C LYS A 59 5.56 0.25 -5.86
N THR A 60 5.61 1.40 -5.18
CA THR A 60 4.56 2.42 -5.25
C THR A 60 5.19 3.81 -5.31
N MET A 61 4.48 4.78 -5.88
CA MET A 61 4.91 6.18 -5.93
C MET A 61 3.86 7.14 -5.39
N HIS A 62 4.30 8.32 -4.95
CA HIS A 62 3.37 9.40 -4.70
C HIS A 62 2.84 9.93 -6.05
N PRO A 63 1.53 10.24 -6.19
CA PRO A 63 0.98 10.73 -7.46
C PRO A 63 1.71 11.95 -8.04
N ILE A 64 2.19 12.86 -7.19
CA ILE A 64 2.93 14.06 -7.62
C ILE A 64 4.34 13.73 -8.11
N GLU A 65 5.02 12.73 -7.52
CA GLU A 65 6.33 12.28 -8.02
C GLU A 65 6.15 11.67 -9.41
N TRP A 66 5.13 10.82 -9.58
CA TRP A 66 4.82 10.23 -10.88
C TRP A 66 4.45 11.30 -11.93
N LEU A 67 3.65 12.29 -11.56
CA LEU A 67 3.33 13.40 -12.46
C LEU A 67 4.59 14.18 -12.86
N ALA A 68 5.52 14.40 -11.94
CA ALA A 68 6.78 15.09 -12.22
C ALA A 68 7.68 14.32 -13.19
N GLU A 69 7.62 12.99 -13.24
CA GLU A 69 8.34 12.16 -14.22
C GLU A 69 7.76 12.25 -15.64
N LEU A 70 6.54 12.79 -15.81
CA LEU A 70 5.86 12.91 -17.09
C LEU A 70 5.96 14.30 -17.74
N LEU A 71 6.53 15.27 -17.02
CA LEU A 71 6.73 16.65 -17.48
C LEU A 71 8.14 16.83 -18.04
#